data_AF-A0AAN6MBS0-F1
#
_entry.id   AF-A0AAN6MBS0-F1
#
_cell.length_a   1.000
_cell.length_b   1.000
_cell.length_c   1.000
_cell.angle_alpha   90.00
_cell.angle_beta   90.00
_cell.angle_gamma   90.00
#
_symmetry.space_group_name_H-M   'P 1'
#
loop_
_entity.id
_entity.type
_entity.pdbx_description
1 polymer ?
#
loop_
_entity_poly.entity_id
_entity_poly.type
_entity_poly.pdbx_seq_one_letter_code
_entity_poly.pdbx_strand_id
1 'polypeptide(L)'
;MHAQPNDRSCSKEAIGGNHYGPVMVYMAKVDDAGSADGAGASWFKVDEFGYDAGAKTWGTDELNKNCGKRTFKVPSKIPAGDYLVRAEAIALHAAGQTGGAQFYMSCYQVKVSGGDGGQLPTGVKIPGAYSASDPGILIDIWGNSFKEYTIPGPAVIDQSFF
;
A
#
# COMPACT_ATOMS: atom_id res chain seq x y z
N MET A 1 7.91 5.77 6.22
CA MET A 1 9.06 5.33 5.40
C MET A 1 10.08 6.46 5.38
N HIS A 2 11.38 6.17 5.38
CA HIS A 2 12.41 7.18 5.08
C HIS A 2 13.55 6.58 4.28
N ALA A 3 14.12 7.40 3.39
CA ALA A 3 15.16 6.97 2.46
C ALA A 3 16.46 6.61 3.18
N GLN A 4 16.72 7.24 4.33
CA GLN A 4 17.88 6.97 5.15
C GLN A 4 17.50 6.23 6.45
N PRO A 5 18.28 5.21 6.84
CA PRO A 5 18.12 4.56 8.14
C PRO A 5 18.15 5.60 9.27
N ASN A 6 17.25 5.44 10.25
CA ASN A 6 17.13 6.30 11.43
C ASN A 6 16.83 7.79 11.17
N ASP A 7 16.65 8.23 9.93
CA ASP A 7 16.20 9.59 9.63
C ASP A 7 14.67 9.65 9.63
N ARG A 8 14.10 10.60 10.37
CA ARG A 8 12.65 10.86 10.42
C ARG A 8 12.33 12.33 10.15
N SER A 9 13.30 13.08 9.64
CA SER A 9 13.16 14.51 9.40
C SER A 9 12.22 14.79 8.25
N CYS A 10 11.31 15.75 8.45
CA CYS A 10 10.49 16.32 7.37
C CYS A 10 11.30 17.05 6.30
N SER A 11 12.57 17.40 6.58
CA SER A 11 13.45 18.08 5.61
C SER A 11 14.13 17.13 4.63
N LYS A 12 13.86 15.82 4.74
CA LYS A 12 14.43 14.77 3.89
C LYS A 12 13.31 13.92 3.33
N GLU A 13 13.47 13.54 2.06
CA GLU A 13 12.49 12.69 1.38
C GLU A 13 12.34 11.35 2.10
N ALA A 14 11.09 10.92 2.21
CA ALA A 14 10.73 9.61 2.69
C ALA A 14 11.14 8.52 1.69
N ILE A 15 10.99 8.83 0.41
CA ILE A 15 11.43 8.04 -0.73
C ILE A 15 11.80 9.03 -1.84
N GLY A 16 13.08 9.05 -2.20
CA GLY A 16 13.66 10.10 -3.06
C GLY A 16 14.03 9.61 -4.45
N GLY A 17 14.66 10.46 -5.26
CA GLY A 17 15.23 10.06 -6.56
C GLY A 17 14.17 9.64 -7.58
N ASN A 18 13.09 10.41 -7.68
CA ASN A 18 12.00 10.19 -8.63
C ASN A 18 11.33 8.82 -8.52
N HIS A 19 11.31 8.21 -7.34
CA HIS A 19 10.59 6.97 -7.06
C HIS A 19 9.07 7.22 -7.00
N TYR A 20 8.54 7.72 -8.11
CA TYR A 20 7.13 7.95 -8.35
C TYR A 20 6.38 6.64 -8.34
N GLY A 21 5.22 6.62 -7.69
CA GLY A 21 4.33 5.48 -7.71
C GLY A 21 3.32 5.48 -6.57
N PRO A 22 2.50 4.42 -6.48
CA PRO A 22 1.43 4.35 -5.51
C PRO A 22 1.95 4.06 -4.11
N VAL A 23 1.11 4.38 -3.13
CA VAL A 23 1.18 3.83 -1.77
C VAL A 23 -0.13 3.11 -1.45
N MET A 24 -0.04 1.96 -0.80
CA MET A 24 -1.20 1.15 -0.40
C MET A 24 -1.03 0.62 1.01
N VAL A 25 -2.15 0.39 1.69
CA VAL A 25 -2.21 -0.25 3.00
C VAL A 25 -3.17 -1.43 2.95
N TYR A 26 -2.71 -2.57 3.44
CA TYR A 26 -3.49 -3.80 3.56
C TYR A 26 -3.58 -4.21 5.03
N MET A 27 -4.67 -4.89 5.38
CA MET A 27 -4.82 -5.57 6.65
C MET A 27 -5.17 -7.04 6.41
N ALA A 28 -4.80 -7.90 7.36
CA ALA A 28 -5.22 -9.30 7.37
C ALA A 28 -5.46 -9.76 8.81
N LYS A 29 -6.63 -10.33 9.09
CA LYS A 29 -6.91 -10.95 10.40
C LYS A 29 -6.09 -12.23 10.53
N VAL A 30 -5.50 -12.44 11.70
CA VAL A 30 -4.74 -13.63 12.06
C VAL A 30 -5.10 -14.08 13.47
N ASP A 31 -4.74 -15.31 13.83
CA ASP A 31 -4.99 -15.84 15.17
C ASP A 31 -4.05 -15.22 16.21
N ASP A 32 -2.77 -15.06 15.86
CA ASP A 32 -1.74 -14.38 16.66
C ASP A 32 -0.78 -13.60 15.75
N ALA A 33 -0.78 -12.27 15.87
CA ALA A 33 0.08 -11.42 15.05
C ALA A 33 1.58 -11.58 15.36
N GLY A 34 1.95 -12.07 16.54
CA GLY A 34 3.34 -12.29 16.94
C GLY A 34 4.01 -13.46 16.22
N SER A 35 3.22 -14.46 15.78
CA SER A 35 3.71 -15.69 15.16
C SER A 35 3.18 -15.95 13.75
N ALA A 36 2.19 -15.17 13.28
CA ALA A 36 1.58 -15.38 11.96
C ALA A 36 2.56 -15.19 10.79
N ASP A 37 2.45 -16.09 9.82
CA ASP A 37 3.05 -15.92 8.49
C ASP A 37 2.11 -15.09 7.59
N GLY A 38 2.62 -13.94 7.12
CA GLY A 38 1.90 -13.06 6.21
C GLY A 38 1.59 -13.69 4.85
N ALA A 39 2.37 -14.66 4.37
CA ALA A 39 2.13 -15.31 3.07
C ALA A 39 0.83 -16.13 3.08
N GLY A 40 0.52 -16.75 4.22
CA GLY A 40 -0.70 -17.52 4.43
C GLY A 40 -1.94 -16.67 4.73
N ALA A 41 -1.80 -15.38 5.01
CA ALA A 41 -2.89 -14.52 5.43
C ALA A 41 -3.85 -14.14 4.28
N SER A 42 -5.06 -13.69 4.62
CA SER A 42 -6.03 -13.16 3.64
C SER A 42 -6.03 -11.63 3.74
N TRP A 43 -5.36 -10.98 2.79
CA TRP A 43 -5.12 -9.55 2.79
C TRP A 43 -6.25 -8.80 2.08
N PHE A 44 -6.78 -7.77 2.71
CA PHE A 44 -7.71 -6.84 2.09
C PHE A 44 -7.14 -5.43 2.13
N LYS A 45 -7.35 -4.66 1.06
CA LYS A 45 -6.81 -3.31 0.92
C LYS A 45 -7.72 -2.31 1.65
N VAL A 46 -7.16 -1.51 2.55
CA VAL A 46 -7.92 -0.55 3.36
C VAL A 46 -7.71 0.90 2.96
N ASP A 47 -6.63 1.19 2.24
CA ASP A 47 -6.29 2.53 1.79
C ASP A 47 -5.31 2.46 0.61
N GLU A 48 -5.42 3.41 -0.32
CA GLU A 48 -4.46 3.58 -1.41
C GLU A 48 -4.36 5.04 -1.85
N PHE A 49 -3.27 5.36 -2.52
CA PHE A 49 -3.13 6.59 -3.28
C PHE A 49 -2.24 6.28 -4.50
N GLY A 50 -2.77 6.51 -5.70
CA GLY A 50 -2.10 6.24 -6.97
C GLY A 50 -1.46 7.49 -7.58
N TYR A 51 -1.97 7.90 -8.73
CA TYR A 51 -1.57 9.12 -9.45
C TYR A 51 -2.75 10.10 -9.50
N ASP A 52 -2.51 11.35 -9.11
CA ASP A 52 -3.44 12.46 -9.33
C ASP A 52 -3.06 13.18 -10.63
N ALA A 53 -3.86 13.02 -11.67
CA ALA A 53 -3.59 13.65 -12.97
C ALA A 53 -3.75 15.18 -12.96
N GLY A 54 -4.59 15.72 -12.07
CA GLY A 54 -4.82 17.15 -11.94
C GLY A 54 -3.65 17.86 -11.27
N ALA A 55 -3.14 17.27 -10.18
CA ALA A 55 -1.97 17.76 -9.45
C ALA A 55 -0.64 17.30 -10.05
N LYS A 56 -0.65 16.27 -10.90
CA LYS A 56 0.53 15.55 -11.42
C LYS A 56 1.42 15.00 -10.30
N THR A 57 0.81 14.48 -9.24
CA THR A 57 1.50 13.94 -8.07
C THR A 57 1.19 12.46 -7.87
N TRP A 58 2.12 11.76 -7.24
CA TRP A 58 2.02 10.36 -6.89
C TRP A 58 1.79 10.16 -5.38
N GLY A 59 1.35 8.96 -5.00
CA GLY A 59 1.26 8.57 -3.60
C GLY A 59 2.58 8.74 -2.84
N THR A 60 3.72 8.53 -3.50
CA THR A 60 5.04 8.78 -2.93
C THR A 60 5.36 10.27 -2.74
N ASP A 61 4.80 11.18 -3.55
CA ASP A 61 4.92 12.63 -3.33
C ASP A 61 4.13 13.07 -2.09
N GLU A 62 2.90 12.56 -1.92
CA GLU A 62 2.10 12.82 -0.70
C GLU A 62 2.77 12.22 0.55
N LEU A 63 3.43 11.07 0.41
CA LEU A 63 4.23 10.48 1.48
C LEU A 63 5.40 11.39 1.88
N ASN A 64 6.13 11.96 0.89
CA ASN A 64 7.22 12.91 1.13
C ASN A 64 6.70 14.20 1.80
N LYS A 65 5.59 14.75 1.30
CA LYS A 65 4.93 15.95 1.84
C LYS A 65 4.47 15.77 3.29
N ASN A 66 4.07 14.55 3.67
CA ASN A 66 3.68 14.20 5.04
C ASN A 66 4.82 13.61 5.88
N CYS A 67 6.08 13.95 5.59
CA CYS A 67 7.24 13.51 6.36
C CYS A 67 7.34 11.99 6.51
N GLY A 68 7.06 11.26 5.44
CA GLY A 68 7.11 9.81 5.42
C GLY A 68 5.95 9.09 6.07
N LYS A 69 4.84 9.79 6.34
CA LYS A 69 3.65 9.26 6.99
C LYS A 69 2.48 9.14 6.02
N ARG A 70 1.79 8.00 6.06
CA ARG A 70 0.47 7.80 5.45
C ARG A 70 -0.49 7.46 6.57
N THR A 71 -1.52 8.28 6.76
CA THR A 71 -2.61 7.98 7.67
C THR A 71 -3.66 7.16 6.93
N PHE A 72 -4.21 6.15 7.58
CA PHE A 72 -5.37 5.40 7.10
C PHE A 72 -6.35 5.18 8.27
N LYS A 73 -7.62 4.94 7.96
CA LYS A 73 -8.63 4.59 8.97
C LYS A 73 -8.65 3.08 9.14
N VAL A 74 -8.63 2.58 10.37
CA VAL A 74 -8.91 1.17 10.63
C VAL A 74 -10.42 0.97 10.45
N PRO A 75 -10.87 0.00 9.62
CA PRO A 75 -12.29 -0.28 9.45
C PRO A 75 -12.93 -0.60 10.81
N SER A 76 -14.04 0.06 11.15
CA SER A 76 -14.67 -0.06 12.47
C SER A 76 -15.50 -1.34 12.62
N LYS A 77 -15.99 -1.89 11.49
CA LYS A 77 -16.91 -3.03 11.48
C LYS A 77 -16.24 -4.39 11.31
N ILE A 78 -14.92 -4.44 11.18
CA ILE A 78 -14.18 -5.72 11.20
C ILE A 78 -14.14 -6.28 12.62
N PRO A 79 -14.01 -7.61 12.81
CA PRO A 79 -13.91 -8.19 14.13
C PRO A 79 -12.72 -7.67 14.93
N ALA A 80 -12.86 -7.54 16.24
CA ALA A 80 -11.70 -7.33 17.10
C ALA A 80 -10.70 -8.52 17.01
N GLY A 81 -9.46 -8.30 17.44
CA GLY A 81 -8.42 -9.33 17.53
C GLY A 81 -7.13 -8.93 16.83
N ASP A 82 -6.32 -9.91 16.49
CA ASP A 82 -4.98 -9.67 15.97
C ASP A 82 -4.95 -9.60 14.44
N TYR A 83 -4.16 -8.66 13.95
CA TYR A 83 -4.05 -8.32 12.55
C TYR A 83 -2.58 -8.08 12.18
N LEU A 84 -2.25 -8.44 10.95
CA LEU A 84 -1.08 -7.90 10.26
C LEU A 84 -1.51 -6.68 9.45
N VAL A 85 -0.69 -5.64 9.45
CA VAL A 85 -0.83 -4.45 8.58
C VAL A 85 0.37 -4.43 7.65
N ARG A 86 0.13 -4.28 6.35
CA ARG A 86 1.18 -4.18 5.33
C ARG A 86 1.05 -2.84 4.62
N ALA A 87 1.99 -1.94 4.88
CA ALA A 87 2.14 -0.70 4.13
C ALA A 87 3.13 -0.92 2.99
N GLU A 88 2.80 -0.44 1.80
CA GLU A 88 3.62 -0.64 0.60
C GLU A 88 3.71 0.64 -0.22
N ALA A 89 4.89 0.95 -0.72
CA ALA A 89 5.10 1.85 -1.85
C ALA A 89 5.66 1.02 -3.02
N ILE A 90 5.25 1.34 -4.25
CA ILE A 90 5.85 0.75 -5.46
C ILE A 90 6.51 1.89 -6.22
N ALA A 91 7.81 1.84 -6.47
CA ALA A 91 8.50 2.81 -7.30
C ALA A 91 8.49 2.35 -8.76
N LEU A 92 8.04 3.23 -9.64
CA LEU A 92 7.75 2.95 -11.05
C LEU A 92 8.72 3.64 -12.02
N HIS A 93 9.76 4.30 -11.52
CA HIS A 93 10.71 5.05 -12.36
C HIS A 93 11.40 4.18 -13.43
N ALA A 94 11.50 2.88 -13.21
CA ALA A 94 12.04 1.90 -14.16
C ALA A 94 10.98 0.88 -14.66
N ALA A 95 9.69 1.08 -14.36
CA ALA A 95 8.62 0.11 -14.61
C ALA A 95 8.23 -0.07 -16.09
N GLY A 96 8.85 0.66 -17.03
CA GLY A 96 8.62 0.49 -18.47
C GLY A 96 9.12 -0.86 -19.03
N GLN A 97 9.80 -1.66 -18.22
CA GLN A 97 10.27 -3.00 -18.55
C GLN A 97 9.82 -4.01 -17.49
N THR A 98 9.56 -5.24 -17.90
CA THR A 98 9.19 -6.33 -16.98
C THR A 98 10.28 -6.50 -15.92
N GLY A 99 9.87 -6.50 -14.64
CA GLY A 99 10.79 -6.57 -13.50
C GLY A 99 11.38 -5.22 -13.06
N GLY A 100 11.01 -4.12 -13.71
CA GLY A 100 11.51 -2.78 -13.38
C GLY A 100 10.80 -2.08 -12.21
N ALA A 101 9.57 -2.47 -11.87
CA ALA A 101 8.87 -1.95 -10.69
C ALA A 101 9.54 -2.44 -9.40
N GLN A 102 9.74 -1.53 -8.45
CA GLN A 102 10.43 -1.82 -7.18
C GLN A 102 9.46 -1.71 -6.01
N PHE A 103 9.31 -2.76 -5.24
CA PHE A 103 8.33 -2.86 -4.17
C PHE A 103 9.01 -2.60 -2.82
N TYR A 104 8.47 -1.67 -2.03
CA TYR A 104 8.96 -1.31 -0.71
C TYR A 104 7.85 -1.51 0.31
N MET A 105 7.90 -2.61 1.05
CA MET A 105 6.88 -3.00 2.00
C MET A 105 7.39 -2.99 3.43
N SER A 106 6.49 -2.69 4.36
CA SER A 106 6.71 -2.80 5.80
C SER A 106 5.48 -3.42 6.44
N CYS A 107 5.71 -4.41 7.30
CA CYS A 107 4.65 -5.12 8.01
C CYS A 107 4.66 -4.77 9.50
N TYR A 108 3.48 -4.68 10.08
CA TYR A 108 3.25 -4.35 11.47
C TYR A 108 2.26 -5.33 12.10
N GLN A 109 2.44 -5.59 13.39
CA GLN A 109 1.55 -6.42 14.19
C GLN A 109 0.64 -5.49 14.99
N VAL A 110 -0.68 -5.66 14.87
CA VAL A 110 -1.66 -4.76 15.48
C VAL A 110 -2.78 -5.57 16.11
N LYS A 111 -3.18 -5.18 17.33
CA LYS A 111 -4.43 -5.66 17.96
C LYS A 111 -5.52 -4.62 17.74
N VAL A 112 -6.55 -4.97 16.97
CA VAL A 112 -7.75 -4.15 16.80
C VAL A 112 -8.68 -4.39 17.98
N SER A 113 -9.11 -3.30 18.63
CA SER A 113 -10.08 -3.30 19.71
C SER A 113 -11.35 -2.57 19.29
N GLY A 114 -12.50 -2.91 19.89
CA GLY A 114 -13.77 -2.21 19.64
C GLY A 114 -14.40 -2.43 18.27
N GLY A 115 -14.01 -3.48 17.54
CA GLY A 115 -14.64 -3.82 16.27
C GLY A 115 -16.04 -4.42 16.47
N ASP A 116 -17.02 -4.00 15.66
CA ASP A 116 -18.44 -4.39 15.82
C ASP A 116 -18.75 -5.87 15.49
N GLY A 117 -17.73 -6.69 15.23
CA GLY A 117 -17.86 -8.13 15.04
C GLY A 117 -18.47 -8.53 13.68
N GLY A 118 -18.49 -7.62 12.71
CA GLY A 118 -19.01 -7.87 11.36
C GLY A 118 -18.17 -8.85 10.53
N GLN A 119 -18.61 -9.11 9.31
CA GLN A 119 -17.88 -10.01 8.41
C GLN A 119 -16.51 -9.41 8.02
N LEU A 120 -15.52 -10.26 7.76
CA LEU A 120 -14.28 -9.82 7.13
C LEU A 120 -14.49 -9.55 5.63
N PRO A 121 -13.84 -8.51 5.06
CA PRO A 121 -13.77 -8.36 3.61
C PRO A 121 -13.14 -9.59 2.96
N THR A 122 -13.56 -9.91 1.74
CA THR A 122 -12.87 -10.90 0.91
C THR A 122 -11.44 -10.41 0.63
N GLY A 123 -10.45 -11.22 0.99
CA GLY A 123 -9.04 -10.91 0.78
C GLY A 123 -8.37 -11.72 -0.32
N VAL A 124 -7.12 -11.37 -0.59
CA VAL A 124 -6.21 -12.02 -1.55
C VAL A 124 -4.98 -12.60 -0.83
N LYS A 125 -4.19 -13.41 -1.53
CA LYS A 125 -2.88 -13.87 -1.05
C LYS A 125 -1.78 -12.92 -1.51
N ILE A 126 -0.81 -12.65 -0.63
CA ILE A 126 0.42 -11.91 -0.97
C ILE A 126 1.57 -12.77 -0.45
N PRO A 127 2.34 -13.45 -1.32
CA PRO A 127 2.36 -13.35 -2.79
C PRO A 127 1.13 -13.95 -3.49
N GLY A 128 0.83 -13.46 -4.70
CA GLY A 128 -0.27 -13.93 -5.56
C GLY A 128 -1.25 -12.84 -6.04
N ALA A 129 -1.27 -11.68 -5.36
CA ALA A 129 -2.16 -10.56 -5.70
C ALA A 129 -1.71 -9.72 -6.90
N TYR A 130 -0.46 -9.88 -7.34
CA TYR A 130 0.19 -9.07 -8.36
C TYR A 130 0.76 -9.95 -9.47
N SER A 131 0.73 -9.46 -10.70
CA SER A 131 1.45 -10.00 -11.86
C SER A 131 2.49 -9.01 -12.38
N ALA A 132 3.58 -9.53 -12.93
CA ALA A 132 4.59 -8.72 -13.62
C ALA A 132 4.05 -7.99 -14.86
N SER A 133 2.85 -8.36 -15.34
CA SER A 133 2.16 -7.74 -16.46
C SER A 133 0.99 -6.84 -16.05
N ASP A 134 0.73 -6.64 -14.76
CA ASP A 134 -0.35 -5.75 -14.34
C ASP A 134 -0.10 -4.34 -14.87
N PRO A 135 -1.14 -3.61 -15.32
CA PRO A 135 -0.96 -2.29 -15.92
C PRO A 135 -0.44 -1.23 -14.94
N GLY A 136 -0.50 -1.49 -13.63
CA GLY A 136 0.13 -0.67 -12.59
C GLY A 136 1.57 -1.08 -12.24
N ILE A 137 2.07 -2.19 -12.79
CA ILE A 137 3.40 -2.77 -12.49
C ILE A 137 4.31 -2.72 -13.72
N LEU A 138 3.78 -3.00 -14.91
CA LEU A 138 4.49 -2.81 -16.18
C LEU A 138 3.91 -1.57 -16.88
N ILE A 139 4.56 -0.44 -16.71
CA ILE A 139 4.07 0.86 -17.17
C ILE A 139 5.20 1.85 -17.42
N ASP A 140 5.14 2.56 -18.55
CA ASP A 140 5.98 3.72 -18.82
C ASP A 140 5.31 5.01 -18.33
N ILE A 141 5.75 5.50 -17.17
CA ILE A 141 5.23 6.73 -16.55
C ILE A 141 5.84 8.01 -17.14
N TRP A 142 6.84 7.89 -18.02
CA TRP A 142 7.56 9.02 -18.63
C TRP A 142 7.05 9.33 -20.04
N GLY A 143 6.43 8.36 -20.69
CA GLY A 143 5.90 8.47 -22.03
C GLY A 143 4.80 9.55 -22.16
N ASN A 144 4.76 10.22 -23.31
CA ASN A 144 3.80 11.31 -23.59
C ASN A 144 2.33 10.87 -23.52
N SER A 145 2.06 9.57 -23.66
CA SER A 145 0.74 8.95 -23.57
C SER A 145 0.28 8.63 -22.14
N PHE A 146 1.15 8.75 -21.13
CA PHE A 146 0.74 8.56 -19.74
C PHE A 146 -0.25 9.65 -19.32
N LYS A 147 -1.42 9.23 -18.81
CA LYS A 147 -2.53 10.11 -18.40
C LYS A 147 -3.18 9.63 -17.11
N GLU A 148 -3.31 8.32 -16.97
CA GLU A 148 -4.03 7.68 -15.89
C GLU A 148 -3.23 6.48 -15.38
N TYR A 149 -3.51 6.09 -14.14
CA TYR A 149 -2.81 5.01 -13.46
C TYR A 149 -3.81 4.07 -12.82
N THR A 150 -3.64 2.77 -13.05
CA THR A 150 -4.40 1.72 -12.35
C THR A 150 -3.56 1.18 -11.21
N ILE A 151 -4.03 1.32 -9.98
CA ILE A 151 -3.33 0.82 -8.79
C ILE A 151 -3.42 -0.72 -8.78
N PRO A 152 -2.31 -1.45 -8.60
CA PRO A 152 -2.33 -2.91 -8.61
C PRO A 152 -3.02 -3.52 -7.37
N GLY A 153 -3.36 -4.80 -7.46
CA GLY A 153 -4.02 -5.56 -6.39
C GLY A 153 -5.54 -5.39 -6.34
N PRO A 154 -6.20 -5.90 -5.28
CA PRO A 154 -7.64 -5.80 -5.13
C PRO A 154 -8.09 -4.33 -4.94
N ALA A 155 -9.36 -4.04 -5.16
CA ALA A 155 -9.94 -2.76 -4.80
C ALA A 155 -9.83 -2.49 -3.29
N VAL A 156 -9.83 -1.21 -2.90
CA VAL A 156 -10.08 -0.84 -1.50
C VAL A 156 -11.45 -1.39 -1.08
N ILE A 157 -11.53 -1.92 0.14
CA ILE A 157 -12.77 -2.45 0.68
C ILE A 157 -13.87 -1.38 0.69
N ASP A 158 -15.12 -1.85 0.62
CA ASP A 158 -16.29 -0.98 0.56
C ASP A 158 -16.44 -0.09 1.81
N GLN A 159 -17.08 1.08 1.64
CA GLN A 159 -17.33 2.01 2.74
C GLN A 159 -18.21 1.41 3.85
N SER A 160 -18.97 0.35 3.57
CA SER A 160 -19.76 -0.36 4.58
C SER A 160 -18.93 -0.96 5.72
N PHE A 161 -17.62 -1.16 5.57
CA PHE A 161 -16.74 -1.66 6.63
C PHE A 161 -16.25 -0.57 7.61
N PHE A 162 -16.52 0.70 7.33
CA PHE A 162 -16.06 1.87 8.09
C PHE A 162 -17.14 2.53 8.95
#